data_AF-A0A536LC96-F1
#
_entry.id   AF-A0A536LC96-F1
#
_cell.length_a   1.000
_cell.length_b   1.000
_cell.length_c   1.000
_cell.angle_alpha   90.00
_cell.angle_beta   90.00
_cell.angle_gamma   90.00
#
_symmetry.space_group_name_H-M   'P 1'
#
loop_
_entity.id
_entity.type
_entity.pdbx_description
1 polymer ?
#
loop_
_entity_poly.entity_id
_entity_poly.type
_entity_poly.pdbx_seq_one_letter_code
_entity_poly.pdbx_strand_id
1 'polypeptide(L)'
;MSARPQAPSAIHQLLRFLKTPKGLLLAILLLFALLAIPGQGIFDALPSVAAAMATAALIDIVVTRATRRGFEFPSGGLLTALIIALVLRPQEAVTVVIVITAIAIGSKHLLRTRWSNIFNPAALALVASSFIFATGQSWWGALPDLGLAGFALLVAAGLLVADRINKLPLVVVFLGAYFAVFTGAGFLGHSSEVSEVFRSPDIQAVLFFAFFMLDDPPTCPIRYDDQIVFALIVAVVCFLVYIEIGGVYYLPAGLLAGNAWESARRQFTRKEGKVGRLAYRDWALRASGAGAFIAGLLVLGFAMQATGSSGSGPPDGSATLSANPVASSPVPAHSAAATAAPKATVPTPGPSAAGSMIITSLTSPVSLGGFATLTAQTSPGALCSIVYKHPSGKISTVMGLDPKAAGSDGAVSWTWQIVTGTKPVGNGLVTVTCDDVSAEATIVIAQ
;
A
#
# COMPACT_ATOMS: atom_id res chain seq x y z
N MET A 1 -32.78 36.41 -41.80
CA MET A 1 -32.67 35.13 -41.06
C MET A 1 -31.27 35.06 -40.46
N SER A 2 -31.14 35.25 -39.14
CA SER A 2 -29.87 35.05 -38.45
C SER A 2 -29.63 33.55 -38.31
N ALA A 3 -28.59 33.04 -38.98
CA ALA A 3 -28.21 31.64 -38.88
C ALA A 3 -27.78 31.35 -37.43
N ARG A 4 -28.49 30.45 -36.74
CA ARG A 4 -28.05 29.97 -35.42
C ARG A 4 -26.66 29.35 -35.58
N PRO A 5 -25.67 29.72 -34.76
CA PRO A 5 -24.33 29.14 -34.83
C PRO A 5 -24.43 27.62 -34.63
N GLN A 6 -23.79 26.85 -35.52
CA GLN A 6 -23.74 25.39 -35.42
C GLN A 6 -23.11 25.00 -34.09
N ALA A 7 -23.76 24.08 -33.36
CA ALA A 7 -23.21 23.57 -32.12
C ALA A 7 -21.87 22.87 -32.40
N PRO A 8 -20.81 23.14 -31.61
CA PRO A 8 -19.51 22.54 -31.82
C PRO A 8 -19.60 21.01 -31.70
N SER A 9 -18.95 20.29 -32.63
CA SER A 9 -18.94 18.83 -32.68
C SER A 9 -18.41 18.20 -31.38
N ALA A 10 -18.86 16.98 -31.08
CA ALA A 10 -18.44 16.24 -29.89
C ALA A 10 -16.90 16.09 -29.79
N ILE A 11 -16.24 15.85 -30.94
CA ILE A 11 -14.77 15.77 -31.04
C ILE A 11 -14.12 17.08 -30.60
N HIS A 12 -14.66 18.24 -31.02
CA HIS A 12 -14.10 19.53 -30.64
C HIS A 12 -14.30 19.85 -29.16
N GLN A 13 -15.38 19.34 -28.54
CA GLN A 13 -15.59 19.45 -27.08
C GLN A 13 -14.60 18.56 -26.31
N LEU A 14 -14.39 17.32 -26.76
CA LEU A 14 -13.41 16.41 -26.19
C LEU A 14 -11.99 16.98 -26.25
N LEU A 15 -11.55 17.46 -27.41
CA LEU A 15 -10.22 18.06 -27.58
C LEU A 15 -10.04 19.31 -26.70
N ARG A 16 -11.09 20.10 -26.47
CA ARG A 16 -11.04 21.22 -25.52
C ARG A 16 -10.91 20.75 -24.07
N PHE A 17 -11.61 19.70 -23.69
CA PHE A 17 -11.49 19.12 -22.34
C PHE A 17 -10.07 18.57 -22.09
N LEU A 18 -9.48 17.86 -23.05
CA LEU A 18 -8.12 17.31 -22.94
C LEU A 18 -7.03 18.39 -22.80
N LYS A 19 -7.29 19.63 -23.24
CA LYS A 19 -6.38 20.77 -23.01
C LYS A 19 -6.42 21.31 -21.58
N THR A 20 -7.45 20.95 -20.80
CA THR A 20 -7.55 21.31 -19.38
C THR A 20 -6.64 20.41 -18.54
N PRO A 21 -6.11 20.89 -17.40
CA PRO A 21 -5.29 20.05 -16.52
C PRO A 21 -6.02 18.78 -16.05
N LYS A 22 -7.32 18.87 -15.74
CA LYS A 22 -8.13 17.71 -15.31
C LYS A 22 -8.33 16.70 -16.43
N GLY A 23 -8.59 17.16 -17.66
CA GLY A 23 -8.78 16.27 -18.81
C GLY A 23 -7.49 15.55 -19.21
N LEU A 24 -6.37 16.27 -19.18
CA LEU A 24 -5.04 15.70 -19.37
C LEU A 24 -4.72 14.63 -18.32
N LEU A 25 -4.93 14.94 -17.02
CA LEU A 25 -4.71 13.98 -15.95
C LEU A 25 -5.58 12.73 -16.10
N LEU A 26 -6.86 12.91 -16.46
CA LEU A 26 -7.78 11.78 -16.68
C LEU A 26 -7.29 10.89 -17.82
N ALA A 27 -6.82 11.47 -18.93
CA ALA A 27 -6.27 10.72 -20.04
C ALA A 27 -4.99 9.96 -19.67
N ILE A 28 -4.10 10.57 -18.87
CA ILE A 28 -2.87 9.92 -18.39
C ILE A 28 -3.20 8.73 -17.47
N LEU A 29 -4.09 8.90 -16.50
CA LEU A 29 -4.45 7.81 -15.59
C LEU A 29 -5.18 6.67 -16.32
N LEU A 30 -6.00 6.98 -17.34
CA LEU A 30 -6.60 5.96 -18.20
C LEU A 30 -5.56 5.22 -19.03
N LEU A 31 -4.55 5.93 -19.55
CA LEU A 31 -3.42 5.30 -20.25
C LEU A 31 -2.64 4.37 -19.31
N PHE A 32 -2.38 4.80 -18.07
CA PHE A 32 -1.67 3.98 -17.09
C PHE A 32 -2.48 2.73 -16.73
N ALA A 33 -3.79 2.86 -16.52
CA ALA A 33 -4.68 1.72 -16.34
C ALA A 33 -4.59 0.76 -17.53
N LEU A 34 -4.70 1.28 -18.76
CA LEU A 34 -4.64 0.46 -19.98
C LEU A 34 -3.32 -0.32 -20.09
N LEU A 35 -2.18 0.31 -19.75
CA LEU A 35 -0.86 -0.32 -19.82
C LEU A 35 -0.61 -1.33 -18.69
N ALA A 36 -1.19 -1.08 -17.51
CA ALA A 36 -0.93 -1.90 -16.32
C ALA A 36 -1.87 -3.12 -16.22
N ILE A 37 -3.10 -3.03 -16.73
CA ILE A 37 -4.12 -4.10 -16.66
C ILE A 37 -3.58 -5.47 -17.14
N PRO A 38 -2.85 -5.59 -18.27
CA PRO A 38 -2.34 -6.88 -18.72
C PRO A 38 -1.39 -7.56 -17.73
N GLY A 39 -0.53 -6.78 -17.05
CA GLY A 39 0.42 -7.30 -16.06
C GLY A 39 -0.23 -7.77 -14.76
N GLN A 40 -1.40 -7.23 -14.45
CA GLN A 40 -2.16 -7.54 -13.23
C GLN A 40 -3.20 -8.66 -13.41
N GLY A 41 -3.41 -9.12 -14.65
CA GLY A 41 -4.52 -10.01 -14.99
C GLY A 41 -5.79 -9.23 -15.33
N ILE A 42 -6.24 -9.33 -16.58
CA ILE A 42 -7.39 -8.57 -17.10
C ILE A 42 -8.66 -8.83 -16.28
N PHE A 43 -8.87 -10.06 -15.84
CA PHE A 43 -10.07 -10.47 -15.09
C PHE A 43 -10.10 -9.98 -13.65
N ASP A 44 -8.95 -9.64 -13.07
CA ASP A 44 -8.88 -9.07 -11.71
C ASP A 44 -8.96 -7.54 -11.77
N ALA A 45 -8.15 -6.92 -12.63
CA ALA A 45 -8.00 -5.47 -12.67
C ALA A 45 -9.18 -4.74 -13.34
N LEU A 46 -9.68 -5.25 -14.48
CA LEU A 46 -10.70 -4.53 -15.27
C LEU A 46 -12.03 -4.37 -14.50
N PRO A 47 -12.58 -5.40 -13.84
CA PRO A 47 -13.81 -5.25 -13.05
C PRO A 47 -13.66 -4.23 -11.92
N SER A 48 -12.52 -4.22 -11.23
CA SER A 48 -12.23 -3.27 -10.15
C SER A 48 -12.16 -1.82 -10.66
N VAL A 49 -11.46 -1.57 -11.77
CA VAL A 49 -11.42 -0.23 -12.40
C VAL A 49 -12.82 0.21 -12.86
N ALA A 50 -13.54 -0.67 -13.55
CA ALA A 50 -14.88 -0.38 -14.05
C ALA A 50 -15.87 -0.10 -12.92
N ALA A 51 -15.85 -0.90 -11.85
CA ALA A 51 -16.70 -0.73 -10.69
C ALA A 51 -16.41 0.57 -9.93
N ALA A 52 -15.13 0.92 -9.74
CA ALA A 52 -14.75 2.19 -9.14
C ALA A 52 -15.27 3.37 -9.98
N MET A 53 -15.00 3.38 -11.29
CA MET A 53 -15.43 4.46 -12.17
C MET A 53 -16.97 4.58 -12.24
N ALA A 54 -17.68 3.46 -12.35
CA ALA A 54 -19.14 3.44 -12.39
C ALA A 54 -19.75 3.94 -11.07
N THR A 55 -19.21 3.49 -9.93
CA THR A 55 -19.64 3.94 -8.60
C THR A 55 -19.43 5.44 -8.43
N ALA A 56 -18.26 5.95 -8.77
CA ALA A 56 -17.98 7.38 -8.64
C ALA A 56 -18.84 8.23 -9.57
N ALA A 57 -19.02 7.81 -10.83
CA ALA A 57 -19.89 8.50 -11.76
C ALA A 57 -21.34 8.53 -11.26
N LEU A 58 -21.85 7.40 -10.77
CA LEU A 58 -23.20 7.31 -10.22
C LEU A 58 -23.40 8.27 -9.05
N ILE A 59 -22.50 8.23 -8.05
CA ILE A 59 -22.63 9.08 -6.86
C ILE A 59 -22.49 10.56 -7.22
N ASP A 60 -21.47 10.95 -8.01
CA ASP A 60 -21.28 12.35 -8.40
C ASP A 60 -22.48 12.88 -9.22
N ILE A 61 -23.05 12.08 -10.14
CA ILE A 61 -24.23 12.47 -10.92
C ILE A 61 -25.44 12.65 -10.00
N VAL A 62 -25.69 11.70 -9.09
CA VAL A 62 -26.83 11.77 -8.15
C VAL A 62 -26.69 13.00 -7.25
N VAL A 63 -25.53 13.21 -6.63
CA VAL A 63 -25.28 14.37 -5.74
C VAL A 63 -25.38 15.69 -6.52
N THR A 64 -24.84 15.76 -7.73
CA THR A 64 -24.90 16.97 -8.55
C THR A 64 -26.34 17.29 -8.96
N ARG A 65 -27.10 16.28 -9.37
CA ARG A 65 -28.51 16.45 -9.74
C ARG A 65 -29.36 16.90 -8.54
N ALA A 66 -29.10 16.35 -7.36
CA ALA A 66 -29.79 16.72 -6.12
C ALA A 66 -29.47 18.14 -5.63
N THR A 67 -28.22 18.59 -5.80
CA THR A 67 -27.75 19.86 -5.21
C THR A 67 -27.75 21.04 -6.18
N ARG A 68 -27.46 20.83 -7.47
CA ARG A 68 -27.23 21.90 -8.46
C ARG A 68 -28.27 21.95 -9.59
N ARG A 69 -29.22 21.01 -9.64
CA ARG A 69 -30.29 20.93 -10.66
C ARG A 69 -29.77 21.02 -12.11
N GLY A 70 -28.68 20.32 -12.42
CA GLY A 70 -28.09 20.27 -13.76
C GLY A 70 -27.23 19.02 -13.98
N PHE A 71 -26.80 18.80 -15.22
CA PHE A 71 -25.83 17.75 -15.56
C PHE A 71 -24.43 18.36 -15.67
N GLU A 72 -23.49 17.82 -14.91
CA GLU A 72 -22.06 18.14 -14.98
C GLU A 72 -21.29 16.83 -15.12
N PHE A 73 -20.34 16.77 -16.06
CA PHE A 73 -19.55 15.55 -16.28
C PHE A 73 -18.70 15.24 -15.03
N PRO A 74 -18.76 14.02 -14.45
CA PRO A 74 -18.18 13.68 -13.15
C PRO A 74 -16.66 13.47 -13.19
N SER A 75 -15.93 14.33 -13.93
CA SER A 75 -14.47 14.25 -14.10
C SER A 75 -13.70 14.13 -12.79
N GLY A 76 -14.08 14.88 -11.76
CA GLY A 76 -13.43 14.83 -10.46
C GLY A 76 -13.62 13.48 -9.75
N GLY A 77 -14.83 12.91 -9.79
CA GLY A 77 -15.10 11.60 -9.20
C GLY A 77 -14.40 10.47 -9.97
N LEU A 78 -14.37 10.54 -11.30
CA LEU A 78 -13.65 9.58 -12.14
C LEU A 78 -12.14 9.59 -11.85
N LEU A 79 -11.54 10.76 -11.64
CA LEU A 79 -10.13 10.86 -11.23
C LEU A 79 -9.89 10.19 -9.88
N THR A 80 -10.71 10.50 -8.87
CA THR A 80 -10.62 9.87 -7.55
C THR A 80 -10.75 8.34 -7.63
N ALA A 81 -11.72 7.84 -8.41
CA ALA A 81 -11.93 6.41 -8.61
C ALA A 81 -10.76 5.72 -9.32
N LEU A 82 -10.18 6.35 -10.35
CA LEU A 82 -9.02 5.81 -11.03
C LEU A 82 -7.81 5.73 -10.10
N ILE A 83 -7.55 6.77 -9.30
CA ILE A 83 -6.46 6.74 -8.32
C ILE A 83 -6.67 5.58 -7.33
N ILE A 84 -7.88 5.42 -6.79
CA ILE A 84 -8.19 4.31 -5.87
C ILE A 84 -7.95 2.95 -6.55
N ALA A 85 -8.47 2.76 -7.76
CA ALA A 85 -8.34 1.50 -8.48
C ALA A 85 -6.88 1.18 -8.81
N LEU A 86 -6.08 2.19 -9.19
CA LEU A 86 -4.66 2.05 -9.54
C LEU A 86 -3.72 1.85 -8.33
N VAL A 87 -4.20 2.15 -7.13
CA VAL A 87 -3.45 1.99 -5.87
C VAL A 87 -3.82 0.72 -5.13
N LEU A 88 -5.11 0.40 -5.03
CA LEU A 88 -5.59 -0.84 -4.43
C LEU A 88 -5.08 -2.06 -5.20
N ARG A 89 -4.85 -3.15 -4.47
CA ARG A 89 -4.54 -4.44 -5.08
C ARG A 89 -5.71 -4.88 -5.99
N PRO A 90 -5.45 -5.34 -7.22
CA PRO A 90 -6.53 -5.71 -8.16
C PRO A 90 -7.33 -6.94 -7.72
N GLN A 91 -6.76 -7.80 -6.88
CA GLN A 91 -7.41 -9.00 -6.33
C GLN A 91 -8.39 -8.72 -5.18
N GLU A 92 -8.52 -7.46 -4.73
CA GLU A 92 -9.54 -7.10 -3.76
C GLU A 92 -10.94 -7.35 -4.32
N ALA A 93 -11.86 -7.81 -3.48
CA ALA A 93 -13.23 -8.06 -3.90
C ALA A 93 -13.85 -6.78 -4.50
N VAL A 94 -14.50 -6.91 -5.66
CA VAL A 94 -15.12 -5.76 -6.35
C VAL A 94 -16.07 -4.98 -5.43
N THR A 95 -16.79 -5.66 -4.55
CA THR A 95 -17.64 -5.02 -3.53
C THR A 95 -16.86 -4.11 -2.59
N VAL A 96 -15.64 -4.51 -2.18
CA VAL A 96 -14.76 -3.69 -1.35
C VAL A 96 -14.35 -2.43 -2.12
N VAL A 97 -13.98 -2.56 -3.40
CA VAL A 97 -13.64 -1.40 -4.26
C VAL A 97 -14.83 -0.44 -4.40
N ILE A 98 -16.05 -0.95 -4.57
CA ILE A 98 -17.29 -0.14 -4.62
C ILE A 98 -17.45 0.64 -3.31
N VAL A 99 -17.35 -0.01 -2.16
CA VAL A 99 -17.52 0.63 -0.84
C VAL A 99 -16.44 1.69 -0.61
N ILE A 100 -15.18 1.38 -0.89
CA ILE A 100 -14.07 2.35 -0.74
C ILE A 100 -14.27 3.56 -1.64
N THR A 101 -14.70 3.33 -2.89
CA THR A 101 -15.01 4.43 -3.82
C THR A 101 -16.19 5.27 -3.32
N ALA A 102 -17.22 4.63 -2.77
CA ALA A 102 -18.35 5.34 -2.17
C ALA A 102 -17.93 6.18 -0.96
N ILE A 103 -17.04 5.67 -0.10
CA ILE A 103 -16.45 6.42 1.02
C ILE A 103 -15.66 7.63 0.48
N ALA A 104 -14.86 7.44 -0.56
CA ALA A 104 -14.08 8.53 -1.16
C ALA A 104 -14.98 9.65 -1.69
N ILE A 105 -15.96 9.31 -2.53
CA ILE A 105 -16.86 10.31 -3.12
C ILE A 105 -17.79 10.91 -2.06
N GLY A 106 -18.25 10.11 -1.09
CA GLY A 106 -19.00 10.61 0.06
C GLY A 106 -18.20 11.64 0.86
N SER A 107 -16.94 11.32 1.20
CA SER A 107 -16.06 12.23 1.94
C SER A 107 -15.77 13.53 1.20
N LYS A 108 -15.63 13.49 -0.13
CA LYS A 108 -15.49 14.68 -0.99
C LYS A 108 -16.68 15.64 -0.83
N HIS A 109 -17.89 15.11 -0.68
CA HIS A 109 -19.10 15.93 -0.56
C HIS A 109 -19.42 16.34 0.89
N LEU A 110 -19.07 15.49 1.86
CA LEU A 110 -19.35 15.71 3.28
C LEU A 110 -18.23 16.49 4.00
N LEU A 111 -16.97 16.12 3.79
CA LEU A 111 -15.80 16.68 4.50
C LEU A 111 -15.20 17.85 3.73
N ARG A 112 -16.02 18.88 3.53
CA ARG A 112 -15.63 20.10 2.83
C ARG A 112 -15.84 21.33 3.69
N THR A 113 -14.94 22.29 3.51
CA THR A 113 -15.16 23.66 3.94
C THR A 113 -15.97 24.42 2.88
N ARG A 114 -16.30 25.68 3.15
CA ARG A 114 -17.00 26.56 2.20
C ARG A 114 -16.27 26.71 0.85
N TRP A 115 -14.96 26.44 0.79
CA TRP A 115 -14.11 26.75 -0.37
C TRP A 115 -13.46 25.53 -1.00
N SER A 116 -13.14 24.50 -0.21
CA SER A 116 -12.46 23.29 -0.69
C SER A 116 -12.71 22.10 0.22
N ASN A 117 -12.38 20.91 -0.28
CA ASN A 117 -12.31 19.70 0.52
C ASN A 117 -11.24 19.85 1.60
N ILE A 118 -11.46 19.16 2.73
CA ILE A 118 -10.48 19.12 3.83
C ILE A 118 -9.37 18.13 3.49
N PHE A 119 -9.75 16.91 3.10
CA PHE A 119 -8.84 15.82 2.78
C PHE A 119 -8.92 15.42 1.31
N ASN A 120 -7.82 14.87 0.79
CA ASN A 120 -7.84 14.14 -0.48
C ASN A 120 -8.78 12.92 -0.32
N PRO A 121 -9.87 12.83 -1.11
CA PRO A 121 -10.87 11.78 -0.93
C PRO A 121 -10.34 10.38 -1.22
N ALA A 122 -9.40 10.23 -2.17
CA ALA A 122 -8.77 8.95 -2.45
C ALA A 122 -7.86 8.54 -1.28
N ALA A 123 -7.02 9.46 -0.80
CA ALA A 123 -6.12 9.18 0.32
C ALA A 123 -6.89 8.78 1.59
N LEU A 124 -7.97 9.49 1.91
CA LEU A 124 -8.81 9.18 3.06
C LEU A 124 -9.43 7.79 2.95
N ALA A 125 -9.98 7.47 1.77
CA ALA A 125 -10.59 6.17 1.55
C ALA A 125 -9.58 5.02 1.55
N LEU A 126 -8.37 5.22 1.02
CA LEU A 126 -7.28 4.23 1.04
C LEU A 126 -6.74 3.97 2.45
N VAL A 127 -6.65 5.00 3.31
CA VAL A 127 -6.31 4.80 4.72
C VAL A 127 -7.45 4.04 5.41
N ALA A 128 -8.70 4.46 5.21
CA ALA A 128 -9.86 3.80 5.80
C ALA A 128 -9.98 2.33 5.37
N SER A 129 -9.67 2.01 4.11
CA SER A 129 -9.77 0.63 3.60
C SER A 129 -8.82 -0.33 4.31
N SER A 130 -7.61 0.13 4.65
CA SER A 130 -6.65 -0.66 5.42
C SER A 130 -7.15 -1.00 6.83
N PHE A 131 -7.99 -0.17 7.45
CA PHE A 131 -8.55 -0.46 8.77
C PHE A 131 -9.87 -1.23 8.70
N ILE A 132 -10.71 -0.95 7.72
CA ILE A 132 -12.05 -1.54 7.62
C ILE A 132 -11.99 -2.96 7.02
N PHE A 133 -11.11 -3.17 6.05
CA PHE A 133 -11.06 -4.40 5.25
C PHE A 133 -9.68 -5.05 5.18
N ALA A 134 -8.66 -4.48 5.84
CA ALA A 134 -7.27 -4.93 5.75
C ALA A 134 -6.75 -5.03 4.29
N THR A 135 -7.22 -4.16 3.40
CA THR A 135 -6.88 -4.20 1.97
C THR A 135 -5.39 -3.99 1.72
N GLY A 136 -4.86 -4.69 0.70
CA GLY A 136 -3.54 -4.41 0.14
C GLY A 136 -3.53 -3.18 -0.78
N GLN A 137 -2.39 -2.49 -0.82
CA GLN A 137 -2.10 -1.42 -1.79
C GLN A 137 -0.86 -1.82 -2.59
N SER A 138 -1.03 -2.13 -3.88
CA SER A 138 0.07 -2.59 -4.75
C SER A 138 0.63 -1.49 -5.64
N TRP A 139 -0.07 -0.36 -5.78
CA TRP A 139 0.37 0.78 -6.61
C TRP A 139 0.67 0.38 -8.06
N TRP A 140 -0.07 -0.59 -8.60
CA TRP A 140 0.16 -1.16 -9.92
C TRP A 140 0.03 -0.14 -11.07
N GLY A 141 -0.74 0.93 -10.88
CA GLY A 141 -0.79 2.06 -11.82
C GLY A 141 0.50 2.87 -11.93
N ALA A 142 1.48 2.64 -11.07
CA ALA A 142 2.81 3.22 -11.16
C ALA A 142 3.72 2.49 -12.18
N LEU A 143 3.21 1.44 -12.83
CA LEU A 143 3.84 0.70 -13.92
C LEU A 143 5.16 -0.05 -13.56
N PRO A 144 5.25 -0.78 -12.43
CA PRO A 144 6.45 -1.54 -12.06
C PRO A 144 6.77 -2.67 -13.01
N ASP A 145 5.74 -3.34 -13.54
CA ASP A 145 5.89 -4.50 -14.42
C ASP A 145 6.52 -4.13 -15.78
N LEU A 146 6.50 -2.85 -16.15
CA LEU A 146 7.12 -2.33 -17.39
C LEU A 146 8.59 -1.91 -17.19
N GLY A 147 9.16 -2.12 -15.99
CA GLY A 147 10.56 -1.82 -15.68
C GLY A 147 10.94 -0.37 -15.96
N LEU A 148 12.09 -0.17 -16.64
CA LEU A 148 12.61 1.17 -16.92
C LEU A 148 11.69 2.00 -17.84
N ALA A 149 10.97 1.35 -18.76
CA ALA A 149 10.04 2.04 -19.65
C ALA A 149 8.84 2.59 -18.86
N GLY A 150 8.28 1.79 -17.94
CA GLY A 150 7.23 2.22 -17.01
C GLY A 150 7.69 3.36 -16.12
N PHE A 151 8.89 3.24 -15.54
CA PHE A 151 9.50 4.28 -14.73
C PHE A 151 9.67 5.60 -15.50
N ALA A 152 10.24 5.56 -16.71
CA ALA A 152 10.46 6.75 -17.53
C ALA A 152 9.14 7.42 -17.94
N LEU A 153 8.13 6.62 -18.29
CA LEU A 153 6.79 7.11 -18.62
C LEU A 153 6.11 7.77 -17.42
N LEU A 154 6.20 7.15 -16.24
CA LEU A 154 5.68 7.69 -14.98
C LEU A 154 6.27 9.07 -14.68
N VAL A 155 7.59 9.19 -14.72
CA VAL A 155 8.30 10.46 -14.47
C VAL A 155 7.95 11.50 -15.52
N ALA A 156 7.96 11.14 -16.82
CA ALA A 156 7.66 12.08 -17.89
C ALA A 156 6.23 12.63 -17.80
N ALA A 157 5.24 11.76 -17.58
CA ALA A 157 3.85 12.16 -17.43
C ALA A 157 3.64 12.99 -16.15
N GLY A 158 4.28 12.59 -15.05
CA GLY A 158 4.22 13.29 -13.78
C GLY A 158 4.80 14.71 -13.85
N LEU A 159 5.99 14.87 -14.44
CA LEU A 159 6.61 16.18 -14.64
C LEU A 159 5.74 17.08 -15.53
N LEU A 160 5.17 16.54 -16.60
CA LEU A 160 4.28 17.26 -17.51
C LEU A 160 3.05 17.79 -16.75
N VAL A 161 2.39 16.94 -15.94
CA VAL A 161 1.22 17.35 -15.15
C VAL A 161 1.60 18.37 -14.10
N ALA A 162 2.63 18.09 -13.28
CA ALA A 162 3.05 18.96 -12.19
C ALA A 162 3.50 20.34 -12.67
N ASP A 163 4.17 20.44 -13.83
CA ASP A 163 4.50 21.72 -14.46
C ASP A 163 3.23 22.46 -14.89
N ARG A 164 2.30 21.75 -15.54
CA ARG A 164 1.03 22.31 -16.03
C ARG A 164 0.17 22.94 -14.93
N ILE A 165 0.30 22.48 -13.69
CA ILE A 165 -0.43 23.01 -12.52
C ILE A 165 0.45 23.82 -11.54
N ASN A 166 1.70 24.13 -11.90
CA ASN A 166 2.67 24.86 -11.06
C ASN A 166 2.91 24.20 -9.68
N LYS A 167 3.09 22.88 -9.68
CA LYS A 167 3.34 22.06 -8.48
C LYS A 167 4.70 21.38 -8.46
N LEU A 168 5.57 21.62 -9.45
CA LEU A 168 6.94 21.11 -9.42
C LEU A 168 7.69 21.45 -8.11
N PRO A 169 7.59 22.65 -7.52
CA PRO A 169 8.25 22.92 -6.23
C PRO A 169 7.78 22.00 -5.11
N LEU A 170 6.46 21.76 -4.99
CA LEU A 170 5.88 20.84 -4.02
C LEU A 170 6.46 19.42 -4.19
N VAL A 171 6.46 18.91 -5.42
CA VAL A 171 6.93 17.56 -5.74
C VAL A 171 8.41 17.40 -5.43
N VAL A 172 9.25 18.32 -5.89
CA VAL A 172 10.71 18.26 -5.70
C VAL A 172 11.08 18.32 -4.22
N VAL A 173 10.44 19.22 -3.46
CA VAL A 173 10.70 19.34 -2.01
C VAL A 173 10.26 18.09 -1.27
N PHE A 174 9.09 17.52 -1.61
CA PHE A 174 8.62 16.28 -1.00
C PHE A 174 9.57 15.12 -1.29
N LEU A 175 9.91 14.87 -2.56
CA LEU A 175 10.80 13.77 -2.93
C LEU A 175 12.19 13.93 -2.30
N GLY A 176 12.75 15.15 -2.33
CA GLY A 176 14.03 15.45 -1.71
C GLY A 176 14.02 15.19 -0.20
N ALA A 177 13.02 15.71 0.51
CA ALA A 177 12.89 15.50 1.96
C ALA A 177 12.62 14.04 2.32
N TYR A 178 11.73 13.38 1.58
CA TYR A 178 11.39 11.97 1.73
C TYR A 178 12.64 11.10 1.59
N PHE A 179 13.35 11.17 0.46
CA PHE A 179 14.56 10.35 0.29
C PHE A 179 15.67 10.74 1.26
N ALA A 180 15.79 12.01 1.68
CA ALA A 180 16.76 12.43 2.68
C ALA A 180 16.51 11.77 4.05
N VAL A 181 15.26 11.76 4.55
CA VAL A 181 14.95 11.15 5.85
C VAL A 181 15.14 9.62 5.83
N PHE A 182 14.70 8.94 4.77
CA PHE A 182 14.89 7.50 4.62
C PHE A 182 16.37 7.13 4.45
N THR A 183 17.14 7.93 3.71
CA THR A 183 18.60 7.74 3.57
C THR A 183 19.30 7.93 4.91
N GLY A 184 18.95 8.98 5.66
CA GLY A 184 19.47 9.24 6.99
C GLY A 184 19.21 8.07 7.94
N ALA A 185 17.99 7.52 7.96
CA ALA A 185 17.64 6.35 8.76
C ALA A 185 18.47 5.11 8.39
N GLY A 186 18.75 4.92 7.09
CA GLY A 186 19.64 3.85 6.61
C GLY A 186 21.05 3.97 7.18
N PHE A 187 21.62 5.18 7.23
CA PHE A 187 22.93 5.44 7.84
C PHE A 187 22.92 5.34 9.37
N LEU A 188 21.76 5.54 10.01
CA LEU A 188 21.56 5.40 11.47
C LEU A 188 21.26 3.96 11.92
N GLY A 189 21.46 2.96 11.05
CA GLY A 189 21.34 1.54 11.40
C GLY A 189 20.04 0.87 10.98
N HIS A 190 19.08 1.59 10.40
CA HIS A 190 17.79 1.03 9.97
C HIS A 190 17.81 0.57 8.50
N SER A 191 19.00 0.30 7.93
CA SER A 191 19.17 0.07 6.49
C SER A 191 18.35 -1.10 5.94
N SER A 192 18.17 -2.18 6.71
CA SER A 192 17.34 -3.34 6.34
C SER A 192 15.84 -3.05 6.35
N GLU A 193 15.40 -2.05 7.11
CA GLU A 193 13.99 -1.67 7.21
C GLU A 193 13.60 -0.73 6.07
N VAL A 194 14.48 0.23 5.75
CA VAL A 194 14.19 1.31 4.80
C VAL A 194 14.63 1.04 3.36
N SER A 195 15.43 -0.01 3.10
CA SER A 195 15.99 -0.25 1.76
C SER A 195 14.94 -0.50 0.68
N GLU A 196 13.78 -1.03 1.06
CA GLU A 196 12.70 -1.37 0.11
C GLU A 196 12.15 -0.12 -0.58
N VAL A 197 12.10 1.02 0.12
CA VAL A 197 11.59 2.30 -0.39
C VAL A 197 12.36 2.82 -1.62
N PHE A 198 13.61 2.40 -1.79
CA PHE A 198 14.47 2.82 -2.90
C PHE A 198 14.38 1.89 -4.12
N ARG A 199 13.53 0.87 -4.08
CA ARG A 199 13.45 -0.17 -5.11
C ARG A 199 12.03 -0.27 -5.67
N SER A 200 11.92 -0.90 -6.84
CA SER A 200 10.61 -1.26 -7.38
C SER A 200 9.94 -2.30 -6.46
N PRO A 201 8.63 -2.17 -6.16
CA PRO A 201 7.69 -1.18 -6.69
C PRO A 201 7.61 0.14 -5.90
N ASP A 202 8.15 0.21 -4.68
CA ASP A 202 7.95 1.34 -3.75
C ASP A 202 8.47 2.69 -4.29
N ILE A 203 9.59 2.69 -5.01
CA ILE A 203 10.12 3.92 -5.61
C ILE A 203 9.16 4.51 -6.66
N GLN A 204 8.41 3.65 -7.37
CA GLN A 204 7.39 4.12 -8.31
C GLN A 204 6.10 4.49 -7.59
N ALA A 205 5.74 3.79 -6.52
CA ALA A 205 4.61 4.16 -5.68
C ALA A 205 4.76 5.59 -5.13
N VAL A 206 5.93 5.95 -4.60
CA VAL A 206 6.19 7.32 -4.11
C VAL A 206 6.19 8.36 -5.23
N LEU A 207 6.67 8.01 -6.44
CA LEU A 207 6.60 8.90 -7.60
C LEU A 207 5.15 9.11 -8.06
N PHE A 208 4.36 8.06 -8.17
CA PHE A 208 2.93 8.14 -8.50
C PHE A 208 2.18 8.99 -7.46
N PHE A 209 2.44 8.75 -6.18
CA PHE A 209 1.90 9.55 -5.08
C PHE A 209 2.28 11.03 -5.21
N ALA A 210 3.54 11.34 -5.45
CA ALA A 210 4.03 12.71 -5.55
C ALA A 210 3.40 13.47 -6.73
N PHE A 211 3.22 12.81 -7.88
CA PHE A 211 2.75 13.44 -9.11
C PHE A 211 1.22 13.44 -9.31
N PHE A 212 0.47 12.59 -8.60
CA PHE A 212 -0.97 12.44 -8.86
C PHE A 212 -1.85 12.45 -7.61
N MET A 213 -1.28 12.52 -6.41
CA MET A 213 -2.05 12.59 -5.16
C MET A 213 -1.64 13.75 -4.26
N LEU A 214 -0.33 13.97 -4.08
CA LEU A 214 0.23 15.03 -3.24
C LEU A 214 -0.12 16.42 -3.78
N ASP A 215 -0.12 16.57 -5.09
CA ASP A 215 -0.28 17.83 -5.81
C ASP A 215 -1.75 18.18 -6.14
N ASP A 216 -2.71 17.42 -5.60
CA ASP A 216 -4.16 17.61 -5.78
C ASP A 216 -4.60 19.06 -5.42
N PRO A 217 -4.90 19.93 -6.41
CA PRO A 217 -5.10 21.36 -6.19
C PRO A 217 -6.16 21.75 -5.14
N PRO A 218 -7.29 21.04 -5.00
CA PRO A 218 -8.26 21.31 -3.95
C PRO A 218 -7.71 21.16 -2.53
N THR A 219 -6.74 20.27 -2.31
CA THR A 219 -6.30 19.84 -0.97
C THR A 219 -4.84 20.19 -0.65
N CYS A 220 -4.07 20.70 -1.62
CA CYS A 220 -2.70 21.19 -1.44
C CYS A 220 -2.61 22.73 -1.50
N PRO A 221 -1.58 23.35 -0.90
CA PRO A 221 -1.38 24.80 -0.90
C PRO A 221 -1.06 25.37 -2.30
N ILE A 222 -1.50 26.61 -2.55
CA ILE A 222 -1.26 27.31 -3.83
C ILE A 222 0.12 27.98 -3.86
N ARG A 223 0.53 28.66 -2.79
CA ARG A 223 1.80 29.42 -2.76
C ARG A 223 3.01 28.52 -2.56
N TYR A 224 4.14 28.88 -3.16
CA TYR A 224 5.39 28.10 -3.06
C TYR A 224 5.90 27.95 -1.62
N ASP A 225 5.88 29.02 -0.81
CA ASP A 225 6.30 28.95 0.59
C ASP A 225 5.49 27.90 1.39
N ASP A 226 4.18 27.86 1.14
CA ASP A 226 3.27 26.94 1.82
C ASP A 226 3.43 25.50 1.28
N GLN A 227 3.73 25.35 -0.01
CA GLN A 227 4.05 24.06 -0.64
C GLN A 227 5.28 23.42 0.00
N ILE A 228 6.31 24.21 0.33
CA ILE A 228 7.51 23.70 1.01
C ILE A 228 7.14 23.10 2.37
N VAL A 229 6.43 23.86 3.21
CA VAL A 229 6.06 23.37 4.55
C VAL A 229 5.15 22.16 4.48
N PHE A 230 4.17 22.16 3.57
CA PHE A 230 3.29 21.02 3.33
C PHE A 230 4.08 19.76 2.92
N ALA A 231 4.99 19.88 1.96
CA ALA A 231 5.84 18.76 1.51
C ALA A 231 6.69 18.19 2.65
N LEU A 232 7.30 19.05 3.48
CA LEU A 232 8.13 18.61 4.61
C LEU A 232 7.29 17.86 5.66
N ILE A 233 6.10 18.36 5.99
CA ILE A 233 5.18 17.66 6.91
C ILE A 233 4.84 16.28 6.33
N VAL A 234 4.39 16.22 5.09
CA VAL A 234 3.99 14.94 4.46
C VAL A 234 5.16 13.96 4.46
N ALA A 235 6.37 14.38 4.06
CA ALA A 235 7.55 13.52 4.03
C ALA A 235 7.92 12.95 5.42
N VAL A 236 7.92 13.79 6.46
CA VAL A 236 8.22 13.35 7.82
C VAL A 236 7.16 12.39 8.34
N VAL A 237 5.87 12.67 8.13
CA VAL A 237 4.81 11.76 8.59
C VAL A 237 4.83 10.44 7.83
N CYS A 238 5.08 10.44 6.51
CA CYS A 238 5.28 9.21 5.74
C CYS A 238 6.39 8.35 6.38
N PHE A 239 7.53 8.96 6.72
CA PHE A 239 8.65 8.26 7.36
C PHE A 239 8.29 7.69 8.73
N LEU A 240 7.67 8.50 9.60
CA LEU A 240 7.27 8.06 10.95
C LEU A 240 6.26 6.92 10.89
N VAL A 241 5.24 7.02 10.03
CA VAL A 241 4.25 5.94 9.85
C VAL A 241 4.91 4.67 9.29
N TYR A 242 5.87 4.82 8.38
CA TYR A 242 6.59 3.68 7.81
C TYR A 242 7.40 2.93 8.87
N ILE A 243 8.19 3.63 9.69
CA ILE A 243 9.03 3.00 10.72
C ILE A 243 8.19 2.39 11.85
N GLU A 244 7.18 3.09 12.33
CA GLU A 244 6.42 2.64 13.51
C GLU A 244 5.40 1.54 13.19
N ILE A 245 4.77 1.61 12.02
CA ILE A 245 3.64 0.75 11.68
C ILE A 245 3.99 -0.25 10.58
N GLY A 246 4.92 0.08 9.68
CA GLY A 246 5.24 -0.72 8.50
C GLY A 246 4.04 -0.92 7.54
N GLY A 247 2.97 -0.13 7.72
CA GLY A 247 1.70 -0.32 7.03
C GLY A 247 1.70 0.19 5.59
N VAL A 248 0.97 -0.48 4.71
CA VAL A 248 0.86 -0.17 3.27
C VAL A 248 0.33 1.24 2.96
N TYR A 249 -0.30 1.90 3.94
CA TYR A 249 -0.96 3.20 3.82
C TYR A 249 -0.10 4.39 4.27
N TYR A 250 1.20 4.22 4.50
CA TYR A 250 2.08 5.28 5.03
C TYR A 250 2.09 6.56 4.15
N LEU A 251 2.09 6.41 2.82
CA LEU A 251 2.00 7.54 1.86
C LEU A 251 0.69 8.33 2.01
N PRO A 252 -0.51 7.72 1.87
CA PRO A 252 -1.76 8.45 2.04
C PRO A 252 -1.95 8.96 3.48
N ALA A 253 -1.44 8.30 4.52
CA ALA A 253 -1.46 8.83 5.88
C ALA A 253 -0.66 10.13 6.03
N GLY A 254 0.55 10.21 5.45
CA GLY A 254 1.31 11.45 5.42
C GLY A 254 0.55 12.57 4.71
N LEU A 255 -0.12 12.26 3.59
CA LEU A 255 -0.96 13.23 2.88
C LEU A 255 -2.13 13.75 3.73
N LEU A 256 -2.79 12.88 4.50
CA LEU A 256 -3.87 13.31 5.40
C LEU A 256 -3.36 14.28 6.47
N ALA A 257 -2.16 14.06 7.02
CA ALA A 257 -1.56 15.00 7.96
C ALA A 257 -1.27 16.37 7.32
N GLY A 258 -0.71 16.37 6.09
CA GLY A 258 -0.50 17.59 5.32
C GLY A 258 -1.82 18.32 5.01
N ASN A 259 -2.86 17.59 4.60
CA ASN A 259 -4.19 18.13 4.32
C ASN A 259 -4.83 18.75 5.57
N ALA A 260 -4.71 18.10 6.73
CA ALA A 260 -5.19 18.65 8.01
C ALA A 260 -4.50 19.98 8.33
N TRP A 261 -3.18 20.04 8.19
CA TRP A 261 -2.40 21.27 8.36
C TRP A 261 -2.84 22.37 7.39
N GLU A 262 -3.01 22.05 6.10
CA GLU A 262 -3.41 23.01 5.07
C GLU A 262 -4.83 23.55 5.33
N SER A 263 -5.76 22.68 5.73
CA SER A 263 -7.11 23.06 6.11
C SER A 263 -7.12 24.01 7.30
N ALA A 264 -6.36 23.70 8.35
CA ALA A 264 -6.22 24.56 9.53
C ALA A 264 -5.63 25.93 9.15
N ARG A 265 -4.52 25.94 8.39
CA ARG A 265 -3.87 27.16 7.91
C ARG A 265 -4.81 28.08 7.12
N ARG A 266 -5.59 27.51 6.20
CA ARG A 266 -6.59 28.26 5.41
C ARG A 266 -7.63 28.95 6.30
N GLN A 267 -8.00 28.33 7.42
CA GLN A 267 -8.94 28.91 8.37
C GLN A 267 -8.32 30.06 9.18
N PHE A 268 -7.08 29.88 9.67
CA PHE A 268 -6.37 30.90 10.46
C PHE A 268 -6.04 32.15 9.65
N THR A 269 -5.34 31.98 8.52
CA THR A 269 -4.93 33.11 7.66
C THR A 269 -6.09 33.96 7.16
N ARG A 270 -7.29 33.37 7.10
CA ARG A 270 -8.51 34.05 6.68
C ARG A 270 -9.18 34.86 7.80
N LYS A 271 -9.13 34.40 9.04
CA LYS A 271 -9.70 35.14 10.19
C LYS A 271 -8.92 36.43 10.48
N GLU A 272 -7.61 36.40 10.29
CA GLU A 272 -6.71 37.45 10.77
C GLU A 272 -6.10 38.33 9.64
N GLY A 273 -6.48 38.11 8.38
CA GLY A 273 -6.15 38.99 7.26
C GLY A 273 -4.66 39.10 6.94
N LYS A 274 -4.10 40.33 6.91
CA LYS A 274 -2.65 40.56 6.69
C LYS A 274 -1.84 40.28 7.95
N VAL A 275 -2.37 40.62 9.13
CA VAL A 275 -1.69 40.46 10.44
C VAL A 275 -1.51 38.98 10.76
N GLY A 276 -2.56 38.18 10.59
CA GLY A 276 -2.44 36.74 10.79
C GLY A 276 -1.58 36.02 9.78
N ARG A 277 -1.27 36.67 8.64
CA ARG A 277 -0.33 36.10 7.66
C ARG A 277 1.12 36.20 8.13
N LEU A 278 1.45 37.27 8.85
CA LEU A 278 2.75 37.46 9.49
C LEU A 278 2.84 36.58 10.75
N ALA A 279 1.82 36.63 11.60
CA ALA A 279 1.74 35.78 12.79
C ALA A 279 1.74 34.28 12.45
N TYR A 280 1.06 33.87 11.37
CA TYR A 280 1.11 32.50 10.87
C TYR A 280 2.48 32.13 10.33
N ARG A 281 3.19 33.01 9.62
CA ARG A 281 4.57 32.71 9.16
C ARG A 281 5.47 32.41 10.35
N ASP A 282 5.38 33.23 11.39
CA ASP A 282 6.17 33.04 12.61
C ASP A 282 5.73 31.79 13.39
N TRP A 283 4.42 31.53 13.45
CA TRP A 283 3.88 30.31 14.05
C TRP A 283 4.28 29.06 13.25
N ALA A 284 4.16 29.05 11.93
CA ALA A 284 4.43 27.90 11.07
C ALA A 284 5.93 27.57 11.02
N LEU A 285 6.80 28.58 11.10
CA LEU A 285 8.25 28.38 11.25
C LEU A 285 8.61 27.78 12.63
N ARG A 286 7.88 28.15 13.69
CA ARG A 286 8.03 27.56 15.03
C ARG A 286 7.38 26.18 15.15
N ALA A 287 6.24 25.99 14.49
CA ALA A 287 5.44 24.78 14.48
C ALA A 287 5.91 23.77 13.43
N SER A 288 6.81 24.10 12.50
CA SER A 288 7.46 23.08 11.66
C SER A 288 8.53 22.31 12.44
N GLY A 289 9.12 22.93 13.48
CA GLY A 289 9.90 22.21 14.50
C GLY A 289 9.03 21.34 15.43
N ALA A 290 7.82 21.82 15.79
CA ALA A 290 6.90 21.11 16.69
C ALA A 290 5.87 20.20 15.99
N GLY A 291 5.68 20.33 14.68
CA GLY A 291 4.66 19.64 13.89
C GLY A 291 5.12 18.24 13.49
N ALA A 292 6.43 18.06 13.26
CA ALA A 292 7.08 16.76 13.27
C ALA A 292 6.89 16.04 14.63
N PHE A 293 6.89 16.80 15.73
CA PHE A 293 6.71 16.29 17.08
C PHE A 293 5.24 15.92 17.40
N ILE A 294 4.26 16.72 16.96
CA ILE A 294 2.82 16.44 17.16
C ILE A 294 2.32 15.33 16.22
N ALA A 295 2.79 15.28 14.97
CA ALA A 295 2.50 14.16 14.08
C ALA A 295 3.13 12.86 14.62
N GLY A 296 4.34 12.94 15.19
CA GLY A 296 4.94 11.84 15.96
C GLY A 296 4.10 11.41 17.16
N LEU A 297 3.54 12.36 17.93
CA LEU A 297 2.68 12.06 19.08
C LEU A 297 1.32 11.45 18.71
N LEU A 298 0.73 11.82 17.56
CA LEU A 298 -0.50 11.20 17.07
C LEU A 298 -0.27 9.77 16.55
N VAL A 299 0.90 9.49 15.97
CA VAL A 299 1.33 8.14 15.58
C VAL A 299 1.64 7.29 16.82
N LEU A 300 2.36 7.83 17.82
CA LEU A 300 2.62 7.19 19.12
C LEU A 300 1.33 6.92 19.91
N GLY A 301 0.37 7.85 19.90
CA GLY A 301 -0.92 7.68 20.56
C GLY A 301 -1.77 6.56 19.97
N PHE A 302 -1.60 6.25 18.68
CA PHE A 302 -2.26 5.13 18.02
C PHE A 302 -1.50 3.80 18.26
N ALA A 303 -0.16 3.83 18.28
CA ALA A 303 0.67 2.66 18.61
C ALA A 303 0.50 2.19 20.07
N MET A 304 0.24 3.11 21.01
CA MET A 304 -0.03 2.76 22.41
C MET A 304 -1.41 2.13 22.65
N GLN A 305 -2.36 2.25 21.72
CA GLN A 305 -3.63 1.52 21.78
C GLN A 305 -3.51 0.08 21.25
N ALA A 306 -2.49 -0.22 20.44
CA ALA A 306 -2.26 -1.55 19.87
C ALA A 306 -1.40 -2.47 20.78
N THR A 307 -0.71 -1.93 21.78
CA THR A 307 0.13 -2.69 22.73
C THR A 307 -0.55 -2.98 24.07
N GLY A 308 -1.79 -2.53 24.25
CA GLY A 308 -2.55 -2.67 25.49
C GLY A 308 -3.42 -3.92 25.59
N SER A 309 -2.93 -5.11 25.22
CA SER A 309 -3.57 -6.37 25.65
C SER A 309 -2.68 -7.60 25.45
N SER A 310 -1.93 -7.99 26.49
CA SER A 310 -1.83 -9.40 26.92
C SER A 310 -0.95 -9.55 28.18
N GLY A 311 -1.63 -9.60 29.32
CA GLY A 311 -1.51 -10.60 30.39
C GLY A 311 -0.14 -11.14 30.83
N SER A 312 0.10 -10.93 32.12
CA SER A 312 1.16 -11.39 33.01
C SER A 312 1.17 -12.89 33.42
N GLY A 313 2.35 -13.53 33.35
CA GLY A 313 2.95 -14.52 34.29
C GLY A 313 2.45 -15.98 34.33
N PRO A 314 3.14 -16.94 35.01
CA PRO A 314 4.38 -16.82 35.82
C PRO A 314 5.50 -17.86 35.49
N PRO A 315 6.66 -17.84 36.19
CA PRO A 315 7.85 -18.68 35.90
C PRO A 315 7.96 -19.92 36.81
N ASP A 316 8.63 -20.98 36.34
CA ASP A 316 9.26 -22.09 37.08
C ASP A 316 9.91 -23.02 36.02
N GLY A 317 11.02 -23.74 36.14
CA GLY A 317 11.99 -24.00 37.20
C GLY A 317 12.95 -25.10 36.69
N SER A 318 14.25 -24.95 37.00
CA SER A 318 15.28 -25.99 37.18
C SER A 318 15.33 -27.28 36.31
N ALA A 319 16.39 -27.33 35.48
CA ALA A 319 17.44 -28.37 35.40
C ALA A 319 17.09 -29.87 35.49
N THR A 320 17.55 -30.64 34.49
CA THR A 320 18.40 -31.83 34.72
C THR A 320 19.38 -32.06 33.57
N LEU A 321 20.65 -32.14 33.94
CA LEU A 321 21.75 -32.68 33.16
C LEU A 321 21.57 -34.19 32.94
N SER A 322 21.93 -34.69 31.76
CA SER A 322 22.66 -35.95 31.67
C SER A 322 23.60 -35.90 30.47
N ALA A 323 24.86 -36.22 30.73
CA ALA A 323 25.99 -36.08 29.84
C ALA A 323 26.44 -37.44 29.27
N ASN A 324 26.93 -37.37 28.02
CA ASN A 324 28.09 -38.08 27.45
C ASN A 324 28.05 -39.61 27.19
N PRO A 325 29.00 -40.21 26.42
CA PRO A 325 30.01 -39.63 25.50
C PRO A 325 30.26 -40.39 24.14
N VAL A 326 30.95 -39.69 23.21
CA VAL A 326 32.13 -40.04 22.35
C VAL A 326 32.25 -41.40 21.61
N ALA A 327 32.50 -41.35 20.29
CA ALA A 327 33.56 -42.06 19.51
C ALA A 327 33.36 -41.87 17.98
N SER A 328 34.16 -41.05 17.28
CA SER A 328 35.38 -41.37 16.48
C SER A 328 35.16 -41.84 15.01
N SER A 329 35.49 -40.94 14.07
CA SER A 329 36.02 -40.94 12.66
C SER A 329 36.36 -42.27 11.90
N PRO A 330 36.85 -42.26 10.62
CA PRO A 330 36.40 -41.62 9.35
C PRO A 330 36.52 -42.52 8.04
N VAL A 331 35.78 -42.17 6.95
CA VAL A 331 36.14 -42.21 5.47
C VAL A 331 36.48 -43.58 4.77
N PRO A 332 36.42 -43.82 3.42
CA PRO A 332 35.96 -43.05 2.23
C PRO A 332 34.93 -43.73 1.28
N ALA A 333 34.40 -42.87 0.40
CA ALA A 333 33.82 -43.04 -0.95
C ALA A 333 33.89 -44.41 -1.65
N HIS A 334 32.77 -44.82 -2.27
CA HIS A 334 32.72 -45.51 -3.57
C HIS A 334 31.50 -45.02 -4.38
N SER A 335 31.73 -44.81 -5.66
CA SER A 335 30.78 -44.40 -6.70
C SER A 335 30.10 -45.65 -7.29
N ALA A 336 28.77 -45.67 -7.46
CA ALA A 336 28.10 -46.48 -8.49
C ALA A 336 26.60 -46.19 -8.60
N ALA A 337 26.22 -45.79 -9.81
CA ALA A 337 25.10 -46.29 -10.63
C ALA A 337 23.66 -46.28 -10.09
N ALA A 338 22.85 -45.54 -10.84
CA ALA A 338 21.41 -45.60 -10.93
C ALA A 338 20.84 -47.03 -10.87
N THR A 339 19.88 -47.24 -9.97
CA THR A 339 18.91 -48.33 -10.06
C THR A 339 17.56 -47.76 -9.60
N ALA A 340 16.56 -47.85 -10.48
CA ALA A 340 15.19 -47.44 -10.19
C ALA A 340 14.61 -48.32 -9.07
N ALA A 341 14.09 -47.67 -8.02
CA ALA A 341 13.37 -48.31 -6.92
C ALA A 341 11.87 -47.98 -7.01
N PRO A 342 10.99 -48.86 -6.51
CA PRO A 342 9.57 -48.90 -6.85
C PRO A 342 8.76 -47.80 -6.14
N LYS A 343 7.61 -47.49 -6.75
CA LYS A 343 6.59 -46.54 -6.28
C LYS A 343 6.16 -46.89 -4.85
N ALA A 344 6.63 -46.12 -3.86
CA ALA A 344 6.15 -46.20 -2.49
C ALA A 344 4.74 -45.61 -2.41
N THR A 345 3.80 -46.41 -1.96
CA THR A 345 2.44 -46.00 -1.59
C THR A 345 2.52 -45.09 -0.37
N VAL A 346 2.03 -43.86 -0.52
CA VAL A 346 1.88 -42.90 0.58
C VAL A 346 0.85 -43.44 1.59
N PRO A 347 1.13 -43.49 2.90
CA PRO A 347 0.11 -43.79 3.88
C PRO A 347 -0.82 -42.58 4.02
N THR A 348 -2.11 -42.81 3.82
CA THR A 348 -3.18 -41.85 4.12
C THR A 348 -3.18 -41.53 5.62
N PRO A 349 -3.07 -40.25 6.05
CA PRO A 349 -3.30 -39.89 7.43
C PRO A 349 -4.79 -40.09 7.76
N GLY A 350 -5.08 -40.82 8.84
CA GLY A 350 -6.43 -40.88 9.40
C GLY A 350 -6.92 -39.50 9.85
N PRO A 351 -8.24 -39.27 9.96
CA PRO A 351 -8.79 -37.98 10.35
C PRO A 351 -8.22 -37.56 11.72
N SER A 352 -7.44 -36.47 11.70
CA SER A 352 -6.89 -35.86 12.90
C SER A 352 -8.01 -35.31 13.77
N ALA A 353 -7.83 -35.42 15.09
CA ALA A 353 -8.80 -34.99 16.09
C ALA A 353 -9.24 -33.54 15.87
N ALA A 354 -10.55 -33.30 15.94
CA ALA A 354 -11.16 -31.97 15.84
C ALA A 354 -10.46 -30.99 16.79
N GLY A 355 -9.93 -29.89 16.24
CA GLY A 355 -9.24 -28.84 16.99
C GLY A 355 -7.70 -28.91 16.97
N SER A 356 -7.10 -29.85 16.25
CA SER A 356 -5.63 -29.90 16.07
C SER A 356 -5.22 -29.50 14.66
N MET A 357 -4.35 -28.48 14.54
CA MET A 357 -3.72 -28.08 13.29
C MET A 357 -2.24 -28.42 13.36
N ILE A 358 -1.73 -29.10 12.33
CA ILE A 358 -0.32 -29.49 12.23
C ILE A 358 0.27 -29.11 10.88
N ILE A 359 1.50 -28.60 10.88
CA ILE A 359 2.27 -28.40 9.65
C ILE A 359 2.83 -29.76 9.25
N THR A 360 2.47 -30.28 8.08
CA THR A 360 2.87 -31.60 7.59
C THR A 360 4.14 -31.55 6.74
N SER A 361 4.37 -30.44 6.04
CA SER A 361 5.61 -30.23 5.27
C SER A 361 5.94 -28.75 5.09
N LEU A 362 7.23 -28.46 5.00
CA LEU A 362 7.77 -27.16 4.63
C LEU A 362 9.05 -27.35 3.83
N THR A 363 9.14 -26.77 2.63
CA THR A 363 10.39 -26.72 1.87
C THR A 363 11.41 -25.85 2.60
N SER A 364 12.48 -26.47 3.09
CA SER A 364 13.58 -25.79 3.78
C SER A 364 14.83 -26.70 3.73
N PRO A 365 16.03 -26.17 3.42
CA PRO A 365 16.34 -24.79 3.07
C PRO A 365 15.89 -24.40 1.64
N VAL A 366 15.78 -23.10 1.38
CA VAL A 366 15.40 -22.55 0.05
C VAL A 366 16.38 -21.47 -0.39
N SER A 367 16.90 -21.57 -1.61
CA SER A 367 17.78 -20.55 -2.21
C SER A 367 17.01 -19.30 -2.66
N LEU A 368 17.72 -18.18 -2.79
CA LEU A 368 17.18 -16.94 -3.36
C LEU A 368 16.60 -17.16 -4.77
N GLY A 369 15.37 -16.71 -5.00
CA GLY A 369 14.62 -16.96 -6.23
C GLY A 369 13.94 -18.33 -6.30
N GLY A 370 14.19 -19.22 -5.34
CA GLY A 370 13.55 -20.54 -5.23
C GLY A 370 12.11 -20.46 -4.70
N PHE A 371 11.36 -21.55 -4.86
CA PHE A 371 10.00 -21.67 -4.34
C PHE A 371 9.97 -22.44 -3.02
N ALA A 372 9.33 -21.86 -2.02
CA ALA A 372 8.99 -22.53 -0.77
C ALA A 372 7.55 -23.02 -0.84
N THR A 373 7.30 -24.23 -0.36
CA THR A 373 5.95 -24.80 -0.24
C THR A 373 5.72 -25.26 1.20
N LEU A 374 4.60 -24.85 1.79
CA LEU A 374 4.15 -25.33 3.09
C LEU A 374 2.83 -26.06 2.92
N THR A 375 2.68 -27.21 3.59
CA THR A 375 1.40 -27.91 3.72
C THR A 375 1.05 -28.10 5.19
N ALA A 376 -0.22 -27.91 5.52
CA ALA A 376 -0.77 -28.14 6.86
C ALA A 376 -2.05 -28.98 6.78
N GLN A 377 -2.34 -29.69 7.87
CA GLN A 377 -3.52 -30.51 8.06
C GLN A 377 -4.37 -29.91 9.18
N THR A 378 -5.67 -29.73 8.92
CA THR A 378 -6.66 -29.14 9.83
C THR A 378 -8.05 -29.74 9.60
N SER A 379 -9.10 -29.18 10.21
CA SER A 379 -10.50 -29.51 9.92
C SER A 379 -10.87 -29.17 8.47
N PRO A 380 -11.58 -30.06 7.74
CA PRO A 380 -12.09 -29.76 6.41
C PRO A 380 -12.92 -28.47 6.36
N GLY A 381 -12.64 -27.60 5.40
CA GLY A 381 -13.33 -26.32 5.23
C GLY A 381 -12.90 -25.19 6.19
N ALA A 382 -11.94 -25.42 7.09
CA ALA A 382 -11.39 -24.40 7.98
C ALA A 382 -10.82 -23.22 7.20
N LEU A 383 -11.02 -21.98 7.68
CA LEU A 383 -10.44 -20.80 7.06
C LEU A 383 -9.01 -20.61 7.57
N CYS A 384 -8.04 -20.74 6.67
CA CYS A 384 -6.63 -20.69 7.01
C CYS A 384 -5.93 -19.47 6.42
N SER A 385 -4.99 -18.91 7.18
CA SER A 385 -4.08 -17.85 6.77
C SER A 385 -2.63 -18.24 7.06
N ILE A 386 -1.70 -17.63 6.32
CA ILE A 386 -0.27 -17.86 6.47
C ILE A 386 0.45 -16.51 6.57
N VAL A 387 1.42 -16.42 7.47
CA VAL A 387 2.30 -15.27 7.63
C VAL A 387 3.73 -15.77 7.56
N TYR A 388 4.47 -15.31 6.55
CA TYR A 388 5.91 -15.56 6.46
C TYR A 388 6.66 -14.30 6.88
N LYS A 389 7.50 -14.40 7.92
CA LYS A 389 8.47 -13.38 8.33
C LYS A 389 9.84 -13.73 7.78
N HIS A 390 10.44 -12.79 7.05
CA HIS A 390 11.81 -12.87 6.57
C HIS A 390 12.81 -12.97 7.73
N PRO A 391 14.07 -13.35 7.48
CA PRO A 391 15.12 -13.31 8.50
C PRO A 391 15.37 -11.92 9.09
N SER A 392 14.95 -10.85 8.40
CA SER A 392 14.94 -9.48 8.93
C SER A 392 13.84 -9.21 9.97
N GLY A 393 12.88 -10.11 10.15
CA GLY A 393 11.68 -9.93 10.98
C GLY A 393 10.48 -9.31 10.25
N LYS A 394 10.65 -8.79 9.02
CA LYS A 394 9.58 -8.18 8.23
C LYS A 394 8.62 -9.24 7.68
N ILE A 395 7.32 -8.96 7.72
CA ILE A 395 6.29 -9.82 7.12
C ILE A 395 6.36 -9.71 5.58
N SER A 396 6.35 -10.86 4.91
CA SER A 396 6.33 -10.96 3.46
C SER A 396 4.94 -10.72 2.90
N THR A 397 4.89 -10.01 1.77
CA THR A 397 3.66 -9.76 1.00
C THR A 397 3.72 -10.36 -0.41
N VAL A 398 4.59 -11.33 -0.61
CA VAL A 398 4.76 -12.03 -1.90
C VAL A 398 3.49 -12.79 -2.28
N MET A 399 3.23 -12.91 -3.58
CA MET A 399 2.13 -13.72 -4.10
C MET A 399 2.25 -15.18 -3.64
N GLY A 400 1.10 -15.83 -3.38
CA GLY A 400 1.04 -17.24 -2.98
C GLY A 400 0.87 -17.49 -1.48
N LEU A 401 0.83 -16.43 -0.67
CA LEU A 401 0.59 -16.46 0.79
C LEU A 401 -0.85 -16.06 1.16
N ASP A 402 -1.80 -16.19 0.23
CA ASP A 402 -3.18 -15.72 0.42
C ASP A 402 -3.99 -16.66 1.34
N PRO A 403 -4.91 -16.13 2.17
CA PRO A 403 -5.83 -16.95 2.96
C PRO A 403 -6.68 -17.84 2.06
N LYS A 404 -6.93 -19.09 2.49
CA LYS A 404 -7.78 -20.04 1.76
C LYS A 404 -8.44 -21.04 2.69
N ALA A 405 -9.54 -21.63 2.24
CA ALA A 405 -10.18 -22.72 2.97
C ALA A 405 -9.42 -24.04 2.77
N ALA A 406 -9.36 -24.87 3.81
CA ALA A 406 -8.85 -26.23 3.71
C ALA A 406 -9.76 -27.10 2.82
N GLY A 407 -9.15 -28.06 2.11
CA GLY A 407 -9.87 -28.99 1.25
C GLY A 407 -10.83 -29.91 2.02
N SER A 408 -11.60 -30.72 1.28
CA SER A 408 -12.50 -31.73 1.88
C SER A 408 -11.76 -32.82 2.66
N ASP A 409 -10.46 -32.98 2.39
CA ASP A 409 -9.53 -33.85 3.10
C ASP A 409 -8.85 -33.15 4.30
N GLY A 410 -9.14 -31.87 4.54
CA GLY A 410 -8.53 -31.08 5.62
C GLY A 410 -7.12 -30.56 5.32
N ALA A 411 -6.62 -30.76 4.09
CA ALA A 411 -5.30 -30.27 3.70
C ALA A 411 -5.37 -28.82 3.17
N VAL A 412 -4.34 -28.04 3.48
CA VAL A 412 -4.14 -26.70 2.92
C VAL A 412 -2.67 -26.50 2.59
N SER A 413 -2.38 -25.90 1.42
CA SER A 413 -1.00 -25.75 0.93
C SER A 413 -0.77 -24.39 0.29
N TRP A 414 0.38 -23.77 0.58
CA TRP A 414 0.85 -22.51 -0.01
C TRP A 414 2.19 -22.71 -0.69
N THR A 415 2.37 -22.06 -1.83
CA THR A 415 3.65 -22.02 -2.54
C THR A 415 3.96 -20.57 -2.87
N TRP A 416 5.14 -20.10 -2.48
CA TRP A 416 5.58 -18.73 -2.73
C TRP A 416 7.05 -18.70 -3.12
N GLN A 417 7.46 -17.65 -3.82
CA GLN A 417 8.85 -17.46 -4.23
C GLN A 417 9.63 -16.66 -3.17
N ILE A 418 10.85 -17.10 -2.86
CA ILE A 418 11.79 -16.32 -2.06
C ILE A 418 12.39 -15.24 -2.96
N VAL A 419 12.15 -13.97 -2.62
CA VAL A 419 12.61 -12.83 -3.43
C VAL A 419 14.14 -12.82 -3.48
N THR A 420 14.72 -12.66 -4.67
CA THR A 420 16.18 -12.69 -4.90
C THR A 420 16.94 -11.61 -4.12
N GLY A 421 16.27 -10.53 -3.71
CA GLY A 421 16.81 -9.45 -2.90
C GLY A 421 16.75 -9.67 -1.38
N THR A 422 16.25 -10.81 -0.89
CA THR A 422 16.05 -11.08 0.56
C THR A 422 17.38 -11.00 1.31
N LYS A 423 17.50 -10.03 2.23
CA LYS A 423 18.65 -9.86 3.13
C LYS A 423 18.19 -9.42 4.53
N PRO A 424 18.81 -9.92 5.62
CA PRO A 424 19.83 -10.97 5.62
C PRO A 424 19.25 -12.33 5.18
N VAL A 425 20.12 -13.22 4.70
CA VAL A 425 19.78 -14.65 4.56
C VAL A 425 19.92 -15.32 5.93
N GLY A 426 19.14 -16.38 6.19
CA GLY A 426 19.08 -17.01 7.51
C GLY A 426 17.70 -17.56 7.84
N ASN A 427 17.38 -17.62 9.13
CA ASN A 427 16.14 -18.20 9.63
C ASN A 427 14.98 -17.21 9.51
N GLY A 428 13.97 -17.55 8.72
CA GLY A 428 12.65 -16.93 8.74
C GLY A 428 11.65 -17.75 9.56
N LEU A 429 10.50 -17.16 9.85
CA LEU A 429 9.42 -17.80 10.59
C LEU A 429 8.16 -17.86 9.72
N VAL A 430 7.53 -19.03 9.64
CA VAL A 430 6.24 -19.20 8.96
C VAL A 430 5.21 -19.58 10.00
N THR A 431 4.18 -18.76 10.17
CA THR A 431 3.05 -19.00 11.07
C THR A 431 1.81 -19.28 10.23
N VAL A 432 1.17 -20.42 10.46
CA VAL A 432 -0.13 -20.78 9.86
C VAL A 432 -1.19 -20.66 10.95
N THR A 433 -2.36 -20.11 10.61
CA THR A 433 -3.50 -20.03 11.53
C THR A 433 -4.75 -20.51 10.82
N CYS A 434 -5.44 -21.51 11.38
CA CYS A 434 -6.71 -22.04 10.89
C CYS A 434 -7.74 -22.05 12.03
N ASP A 435 -8.90 -21.41 11.84
CA ASP A 435 -9.97 -21.33 12.86
C ASP A 435 -9.45 -21.05 14.28
N ASP A 436 -8.59 -20.03 14.42
CA ASP A 436 -7.93 -19.58 15.66
C ASP A 436 -6.85 -20.51 16.27
N VAL A 437 -6.50 -21.61 15.61
CA VAL A 437 -5.36 -22.47 15.99
C VAL A 437 -4.14 -22.15 15.14
N SER A 438 -3.03 -21.78 15.78
CA SER A 438 -1.78 -21.44 15.09
C SER A 438 -0.67 -22.49 15.29
N ALA A 439 0.16 -22.64 14.28
CA ALA A 439 1.37 -23.46 14.31
C ALA A 439 2.50 -22.72 13.57
N GLU A 440 3.73 -22.93 14.02
CA GLU A 440 4.90 -22.24 13.48
C GLU A 440 5.95 -23.22 12.97
N ALA A 441 6.65 -22.83 11.92
CA ALA A 441 7.79 -23.55 11.39
C ALA A 441 8.89 -22.58 10.97
N THR A 442 10.15 -22.99 11.18
CA THR A 442 11.31 -22.22 10.74
C THR A 442 11.68 -22.59 9.31
N ILE A 443 11.80 -21.59 8.45
CA ILE A 443 12.32 -21.73 7.07
C ILE A 443 13.74 -21.18 7.01
N VAL A 444 14.67 -21.92 6.41
CA VAL A 444 16.06 -21.47 6.26
C VAL A 444 16.27 -20.95 4.84
N ILE A 445 16.62 -19.67 4.71
CA ILE A 445 16.94 -19.04 3.42
C ILE A 445 18.44 -19.10 3.20
N ALA A 446 18.86 -19.76 2.13
CA ALA A 446 20.24 -19.90 1.70
C ALA A 446 20.53 -19.05 0.45
N GLN A 447 21.80 -18.89 0.12
CA GLN A 447 22.21 -18.18 -1.10
C GLN A 447 21.78 -18.91 -2.37
#